data_AF-A0A5F2HVQ1-F1
#
_entry.id   AF-A0A5F2HVQ1-F1
#
_cell.length_a   1.000
_cell.length_b   1.000
_cell.length_c   1.000
_cell.angle_alpha   90.00
_cell.angle_beta   90.00
_cell.angle_gamma   90.00
#
_symmetry.space_group_name_H-M   'P 1'
#
loop_
_entity.id
_entity.type
_entity.pdbx_description
1 polymer ?
#
loop_
_entity_poly.entity_id
_entity_poly.type
_entity_poly.pdbx_seq_one_letter_code
_entity_poly.pdbx_strand_id
1 'polypeptide(L)'
;TRTYHDRHGNICRRFTAPAGGFRILYDAAVEDSGELDEVNTLAREMPVAELPDDVLVYLLGSRYCETDHLSNLAWQLFGHLPPGWARVQAIVD
;
A
#
# COMPACT_ATOMS: atom_id res chain seq x y z
N THR A 1 -0.32 -9.73 -26.65
CA THR A 1 -0.14 -9.40 -25.21
C THR A 1 0.20 -7.92 -25.11
N ARG A 2 -0.31 -7.20 -24.11
CA ARG A 2 0.07 -5.80 -23.86
C ARG A 2 0.51 -5.62 -22.41
N THR A 3 1.42 -4.70 -22.17
CA THR A 3 1.86 -4.32 -20.82
C THR A 3 1.26 -2.95 -20.47
N TYR A 4 0.83 -2.75 -19.23
CA TYR A 4 0.40 -1.45 -18.71
C TYR A 4 0.79 -1.35 -17.23
N HIS A 5 0.85 -0.12 -16.71
CA HIS A 5 1.02 0.10 -15.27
C HIS A 5 -0.35 0.36 -14.64
N ASP A 6 -0.64 -0.28 -13.51
CA ASP A 6 -1.81 0.09 -12.73
C ASP A 6 -1.58 1.37 -11.91
N ARG A 7 -2.62 1.82 -11.19
CA ARG A 7 -2.56 3.04 -10.37
C ARG A 7 -1.58 2.97 -9.19
N HIS A 8 -1.10 1.77 -8.84
CA HIS A 8 -0.12 1.54 -7.79
C HIS A 8 1.30 1.34 -8.36
N GLY A 9 1.48 1.52 -9.67
CA GLY A 9 2.76 1.39 -10.35
C GLY A 9 3.11 -0.04 -10.79
N ASN A 10 2.25 -1.03 -10.51
CA ASN A 10 2.55 -2.43 -10.85
C ASN A 10 2.57 -2.65 -12.36
N ILE A 11 3.56 -3.41 -12.86
CA ILE A 11 3.64 -3.82 -14.25
C ILE A 11 2.66 -4.98 -14.49
N CYS A 12 1.56 -4.70 -15.18
CA CYS A 12 0.54 -5.69 -15.51
C CYS A 12 0.67 -6.16 -16.96
N ARG A 13 0.65 -7.48 -17.19
CA ARG A 13 0.61 -8.08 -18.53
C ARG A 13 -0.79 -8.63 -18.84
N ARG A 14 -1.44 -8.06 -19.87
CA ARG A 14 -2.79 -8.43 -20.31
C ARG A 14 -2.77 -9.18 -21.63
N PHE A 15 -3.50 -10.29 -21.69
CA PHE A 15 -3.69 -11.09 -22.90
C PHE A 15 -4.96 -11.94 -22.83
N THR A 16 -5.38 -12.45 -23.98
CA THR A 16 -6.44 -13.45 -24.10
C THR A 16 -5.80 -14.80 -24.35
N ALA A 17 -6.10 -15.80 -23.52
CA ALA A 17 -5.61 -17.16 -23.73
C ALA A 17 -6.33 -17.81 -24.93
N PRO A 18 -5.61 -18.58 -25.78
CA PRO A 18 -6.25 -19.36 -26.84
C PRO A 18 -7.04 -20.53 -26.25
N ALA A 19 -7.95 -21.09 -27.04
CA ALA A 19 -8.61 -22.35 -26.70
C ALA A 19 -7.58 -23.49 -26.63
N GLY A 20 -7.74 -24.41 -25.67
CA GLY A 20 -6.79 -25.50 -25.41
C GLY A 20 -5.78 -25.18 -24.29
N GLY A 21 -4.67 -25.90 -24.29
CA GLY A 21 -3.62 -25.74 -23.28
C GLY A 21 -2.71 -24.56 -23.58
N PHE A 22 -2.42 -23.76 -22.57
CA PHE A 22 -1.38 -22.72 -22.62
C PHE A 22 -0.53 -22.76 -21.34
N ARG A 23 0.66 -22.17 -21.39
CA ARG A 23 1.58 -22.06 -20.26
C ARG A 23 2.05 -20.62 -20.11
N ILE A 24 2.14 -20.14 -18.88
CA ILE A 24 2.83 -18.90 -18.52
C ILE A 24 4.14 -19.31 -17.84
N LEU A 25 5.26 -18.76 -18.33
CA LEU A 25 6.57 -18.89 -17.69
C LEU A 25 7.05 -17.47 -17.35
N TYR A 26 7.61 -17.31 -16.16
CA TYR A 26 8.31 -16.10 -15.76
C TYR A 26 9.68 -16.50 -15.22
N ASP A 27 10.71 -15.80 -15.69
CA ASP A 27 12.09 -15.96 -15.25
C ASP A 27 12.69 -14.55 -15.12
N ALA A 28 13.41 -14.33 -14.03
CA ALA A 28 14.01 -13.04 -13.71
C ALA A 28 15.17 -13.23 -12.72
N ALA A 29 16.24 -12.47 -12.95
CA ALA A 29 17.23 -12.17 -11.93
C ALA A 29 16.92 -10.77 -11.39
N VAL A 30 16.76 -10.64 -10.07
CA VAL A 30 16.47 -9.39 -9.39
C VAL A 30 17.66 -9.02 -8.52
N GLU A 31 18.14 -7.79 -8.68
CA GLU A 31 19.12 -7.20 -7.78
C GLU A 31 18.36 -6.39 -6.73
N ASP A 32 18.62 -6.68 -5.46
CA ASP A 32 18.06 -6.02 -4.30
C ASP A 32 19.21 -5.60 -3.39
N SER A 33 19.20 -4.37 -2.90
CA SER A 33 20.25 -3.89 -1.99
C SER A 33 20.21 -4.61 -0.65
N GLY A 34 19.03 -5.10 -0.24
CA GLY A 34 18.79 -5.68 1.09
C GLY A 34 18.81 -4.65 2.22
N GLU A 35 18.99 -3.37 1.89
CA GLU A 35 18.92 -2.27 2.86
C GLU A 35 17.46 -2.05 3.28
N LEU A 36 17.24 -1.71 4.55
CA LEU A 36 15.92 -1.38 5.04
C LEU A 36 15.47 -0.01 4.52
N ASP A 37 14.16 0.17 4.43
CA ASP A 37 13.57 1.49 4.18
C ASP A 37 13.99 2.49 5.28
N GLU A 38 14.06 3.77 4.92
CA GLU A 38 14.39 4.83 5.86
C GLU A 38 13.35 4.91 6.99
N VAL A 39 13.82 4.76 8.23
CA VAL A 39 12.99 4.89 9.42
C VAL A 39 13.13 6.29 9.99
N ASN A 40 12.02 7.05 9.98
CA ASN A 40 11.94 8.34 10.65
C ASN A 40 10.94 8.28 11.81
N THR A 41 11.46 8.00 13.01
CA THR A 41 10.65 7.89 14.23
C THR A 41 10.01 9.21 14.67
N LEU A 42 10.43 10.33 14.07
CA LEU A 42 9.88 11.67 14.30
C LEU A 42 8.91 12.10 13.18
N ALA A 43 8.58 11.22 12.23
CA ALA A 43 7.65 11.54 11.16
C ALA A 43 6.28 11.93 11.75
N ARG A 44 5.82 13.12 11.36
CA ARG A 44 4.54 13.69 11.81
C ARG A 44 3.40 13.25 10.91
N GLU A 45 2.20 13.18 11.48
CA GLU A 45 0.96 13.15 10.69
C GLU A 45 0.80 14.51 10.00
N MET A 46 0.74 14.51 8.66
CA MET A 46 0.53 15.73 7.89
C MET A 46 -0.97 16.05 7.80
N PRO A 47 -1.38 17.32 7.97
CA PRO A 47 -2.76 17.72 7.71
C PRO A 47 -3.18 17.34 6.29
N VAL A 48 -4.42 16.86 6.11
CA VAL A 48 -4.91 16.40 4.80
C VAL A 48 -4.78 17.47 3.71
N ALA A 49 -4.94 18.75 4.06
CA ALA A 49 -4.81 19.87 3.11
C ALA A 49 -3.37 20.11 2.62
N GLU A 50 -2.37 19.54 3.30
CA GLU A 50 -0.94 19.65 2.95
C GLU A 50 -0.42 18.37 2.29
N LEU A 51 -1.24 17.31 2.19
CA LEU A 51 -0.83 16.06 1.57
C LEU A 51 -0.67 16.21 0.05
N PRO A 52 0.35 15.56 -0.54
CA PRO A 52 0.42 15.40 -1.99
C PRO A 52 -0.82 14.71 -2.56
N ASP A 53 -1.25 15.11 -3.76
CA ASP A 53 -2.47 14.58 -4.38
C ASP A 53 -2.41 13.06 -4.63
N ASP A 54 -1.23 12.54 -4.95
CA ASP A 54 -1.00 11.13 -5.29
C ASP A 54 -1.15 10.19 -4.08
N VAL A 55 -1.03 10.70 -2.85
CA VAL A 55 -1.22 9.89 -1.65
C VAL A 55 -2.65 9.86 -1.13
N LEU A 56 -3.51 10.78 -1.58
CA LEU A 56 -4.91 10.87 -1.10
C LEU A 56 -5.71 9.60 -1.35
N VAL A 57 -5.38 8.84 -2.41
CA VAL A 57 -6.01 7.55 -2.72
C VAL A 57 -5.87 6.52 -1.59
N TYR A 58 -4.82 6.62 -0.76
CA TYR A 58 -4.54 5.71 0.34
C TYR A 58 -5.30 6.04 1.63
N LEU A 59 -6.00 7.18 1.68
CA LEU A 59 -6.91 7.52 2.78
C LEU A 59 -8.30 6.89 2.60
N LEU A 60 -8.58 6.31 1.43
CA LEU A 60 -9.87 5.72 1.10
C LEU A 60 -9.93 4.25 1.55
N GLY A 61 -11.11 3.83 2.02
CA GLY A 61 -11.40 2.42 2.23
C GLY A 61 -11.24 1.60 0.94
N SER A 62 -10.81 0.36 1.07
CA SER A 62 -10.63 -0.56 -0.06
C SER A 62 -11.42 -1.85 0.17
N ARG A 63 -11.55 -2.68 -0.88
CA ARG A 63 -12.30 -3.95 -0.78
C ARG A 63 -11.85 -4.84 0.38
N TYR A 64 -10.56 -4.81 0.72
CA TYR A 64 -9.99 -5.65 1.77
C TYR A 64 -9.57 -4.86 3.02
N CYS A 65 -9.78 -3.54 3.01
CA CYS A 65 -9.58 -2.67 4.17
C CYS A 65 -10.92 -2.02 4.50
N GLU A 66 -11.73 -2.74 5.29
CA GLU A 66 -13.06 -2.32 5.73
C GLU A 66 -12.98 -1.23 6.81
N THR A 67 -12.51 -0.05 6.41
CA THR A 67 -12.32 1.10 7.32
C THR A 67 -13.58 1.43 8.09
N ASP A 68 -14.76 1.30 7.49
CA ASP A 68 -16.03 1.66 8.13
C ASP A 68 -16.35 0.78 9.35
N HIS A 69 -15.91 -0.49 9.35
CA HIS A 69 -16.11 -1.40 10.47
C HIS A 69 -15.03 -1.26 11.54
N LEU A 70 -13.79 -0.99 11.12
CA LEU A 70 -12.63 -0.98 12.02
C LEU A 70 -12.28 0.40 12.59
N SER A 71 -12.78 1.50 12.01
CA SER A 71 -12.40 2.85 12.42
C SER A 71 -12.65 3.13 13.90
N ASN A 72 -13.83 2.77 14.41
CA ASN A 72 -14.15 3.01 15.83
C ASN A 72 -13.23 2.22 16.77
N LEU A 73 -12.92 0.97 16.42
CA LEU A 73 -11.99 0.15 17.20
C LEU A 73 -10.57 0.71 17.15
N ALA A 74 -10.11 1.12 15.96
CA ALA A 74 -8.79 1.74 15.79
C ALA A 74 -8.66 3.03 16.62
N TRP A 75 -9.69 3.88 16.63
CA TRP A 75 -9.71 5.08 17.48
C TRP A 75 -9.71 4.75 18.98
N GLN A 76 -10.43 3.71 19.40
CA GLN A 76 -10.42 3.27 20.81
C GLN A 76 -9.04 2.74 21.23
N LEU A 77 -8.41 1.92 20.39
CA LEU A 77 -7.13 1.29 20.71
C LEU A 77 -5.95 2.26 20.60
N PHE A 78 -5.92 3.11 19.58
CA PHE A 78 -4.72 3.88 19.21
C PHE A 78 -4.93 5.40 19.16
N GLY A 79 -6.17 5.88 19.26
CA GLY A 79 -6.50 7.30 19.11
C GLY A 79 -5.89 8.23 20.16
N HIS A 80 -5.58 7.68 21.34
CA HIS A 80 -4.95 8.41 22.44
C HIS A 80 -3.43 8.55 22.28
N LEU A 81 -2.81 7.84 21.33
CA LEU A 81 -1.38 7.88 21.07
C LEU A 81 -0.99 9.13 20.26
N PRO A 82 0.24 9.65 20.43
CA PRO A 82 0.74 10.77 19.63
C PRO A 82 0.62 10.50 18.12
N PRO A 83 0.08 11.44 17.33
CA PRO A 83 -0.07 11.27 15.89
C PRO A 83 1.29 11.17 15.18
N GLY A 84 1.31 10.49 14.03
CA GLY A 84 2.53 10.24 13.25
C GLY A 84 3.11 8.85 13.49
N TRP A 85 4.44 8.72 13.36
CA TRP A 85 5.15 7.43 13.36
C TRP A 85 4.79 6.54 14.56
N ALA A 86 4.77 7.10 15.77
CA ALA A 86 4.54 6.34 17.00
C ALA A 86 3.18 5.62 17.01
N ARG A 87 2.12 6.24 16.47
CA ARG A 87 0.80 5.60 16.37
C ARG A 87 0.80 4.47 15.34
N VAL A 88 1.50 4.64 14.21
CA VAL A 88 1.62 3.60 13.18
C VAL A 88 2.41 2.41 13.73
N GLN A 89 3.53 2.65 14.43
CA GLN A 89 4.32 1.59 15.07
C GLN A 89 3.46 0.76 16.03
N ALA A 90 2.66 1.41 16.89
CA ALA A 90 1.79 0.71 17.82
C ALA A 90 0.68 -0.10 17.15
N ILE A 91 0.31 0.19 15.90
CA ILE A 91 -0.67 -0.59 15.12
C ILE A 91 -0.04 -1.87 14.54
N VAL A 92 1.25 -1.82 14.21
CA VAL A 92 1.97 -2.94 13.57
C VAL A 92 2.69 -3.87 14.55
N ASP A 93 2.86 -3.43 15.80
CA ASP A 93 3.36 -4.23 16.93
C ASP A 93 2.27 -5.18 17.48
#